data_AF-A0A495VSV3-F1
#
_entry.id   AF-A0A495VSV3-F1
#
_cell.length_a   1.000
_cell.length_b   1.000
_cell.length_c   1.000
_cell.angle_alpha   90.00
_cell.angle_beta   90.00
_cell.angle_gamma   90.00
#
_symmetry.space_group_name_H-M   'P 1'
#
loop_
_entity.id
_entity.type
_entity.pdbx_description
1 polymer ?
#
loop_
_entity_poly.entity_id
_entity_poly.type
_entity_poly.pdbx_seq_one_letter_code
_entity_poly.pdbx_strand_id
1 'polypeptide(L)'
;MCTRLTCGGMTDDENTSSGWWDYLQANLRARGMSTGELARGARVDRSRLTDWKRGGKASVDSARAVAALFGVSPLEAMVAAGVISREEAALREVRPDPALLGDEELVEELRRRLRNC
;
A
#
# COMPACT_ATOMS: atom_id res chain seq x y z
N MET A 1 50.38 2.34 -12.90
CA MET A 1 49.79 1.04 -12.54
C MET A 1 49.16 1.21 -11.16
N CYS A 2 47.90 0.76 -10.97
CA CYS A 2 47.03 0.85 -9.77
C CYS A 2 46.46 2.26 -9.43
N THR A 3 45.18 2.49 -9.09
CA THR A 3 43.90 1.74 -9.12
C THR A 3 42.76 2.77 -9.02
N ARG A 4 41.63 2.48 -9.68
CA ARG A 4 40.37 3.24 -9.71
C ARG A 4 39.77 3.50 -8.33
N LEU A 5 39.27 4.72 -8.10
CA LEU A 5 38.20 5.04 -7.16
C LEU A 5 37.03 5.61 -7.96
N THR A 6 36.14 4.73 -8.41
CA THR A 6 34.77 5.12 -8.75
C THR A 6 33.91 4.78 -7.54
N CYS A 7 33.47 5.80 -6.81
CA CYS A 7 32.26 5.69 -6.01
C CYS A 7 31.13 5.36 -6.99
N GLY A 8 30.78 4.08 -7.10
CA GLY A 8 29.52 3.67 -7.67
C GLY A 8 28.45 4.21 -6.74
N GLY A 9 27.73 5.23 -7.21
CA GLY A 9 26.54 5.72 -6.55
C GLY A 9 25.59 4.56 -6.34
N MET A 10 25.21 4.38 -5.07
CA MET A 10 24.09 3.59 -4.59
C MET A 10 22.93 3.75 -5.58
N THR A 11 22.54 2.67 -6.26
CA THR A 11 21.31 2.69 -7.05
C THR A 11 20.16 2.74 -6.06
N ASP A 12 19.39 3.82 -6.11
CA ASP A 12 18.03 3.84 -5.57
C ASP A 12 17.17 2.93 -6.46
N ASP A 13 17.41 1.61 -6.36
CA ASP A 13 16.58 0.55 -6.92
C ASP A 13 15.35 0.32 -6.03
N GLU A 14 14.69 1.39 -5.59
CA GLU A 14 13.46 1.32 -4.81
C GLU A 14 12.25 1.77 -5.62
N ASN A 15 12.13 1.24 -6.84
CA ASN A 15 10.86 1.26 -7.55
C ASN A 15 10.51 -0.13 -8.13
N THR A 16 10.79 -1.18 -7.37
CA THR A 16 10.24 -2.51 -7.68
C THR A 16 8.77 -2.54 -7.25
N SER A 17 7.94 -1.79 -7.96
CA SER A 17 6.54 -2.14 -8.11
C SER A 17 6.51 -3.51 -8.80
N SER A 18 6.57 -4.59 -8.01
CA SER A 18 6.17 -5.89 -8.53
C SER A 18 4.79 -5.68 -9.12
N GLY A 19 4.63 -5.86 -10.43
CA GLY A 19 3.38 -5.52 -11.10
C GLY A 19 2.21 -6.16 -10.37
N TRP A 20 1.05 -5.52 -10.39
CA TRP A 20 -0.15 -6.00 -9.69
C TRP A 20 -0.38 -7.52 -9.85
N TRP A 21 -0.14 -8.06 -11.05
CA TRP A 21 -0.23 -9.49 -11.31
C TRP A 21 0.79 -10.35 -10.53
N ASP A 22 2.04 -9.90 -10.39
CA ASP A 22 3.06 -10.63 -9.64
C ASP A 22 2.72 -10.65 -8.14
N TYR A 23 2.21 -9.54 -7.61
CA TYR A 23 1.69 -9.46 -6.25
C TYR A 23 0.55 -10.47 -6.01
N LEU A 24 -0.40 -10.56 -6.94
CA LEU A 24 -1.47 -11.56 -6.88
C LEU A 24 -0.91 -12.98 -6.93
N GLN A 25 0.00 -13.27 -7.86
CA GLN A 25 0.58 -14.60 -8.04
C GLN A 25 1.41 -15.04 -6.83
N ALA A 26 2.12 -14.13 -6.16
CA ALA A 26 2.83 -14.41 -4.92
C ALA A 26 1.85 -14.80 -3.81
N ASN A 27 0.78 -14.02 -3.62
CA ASN A 27 -0.23 -14.27 -2.59
C ASN A 27 -1.03 -15.55 -2.84
N LEU A 28 -1.35 -15.85 -4.11
CA LEU A 28 -2.01 -17.09 -4.52
C LEU A 28 -1.16 -18.31 -4.20
N ARG A 29 0.13 -18.29 -4.59
CA ARG A 29 1.07 -19.38 -4.31
C ARG A 29 1.24 -19.62 -2.82
N ALA A 30 1.42 -18.57 -2.04
CA ALA A 30 1.56 -18.66 -0.58
C ALA A 30 0.35 -19.29 0.12
N ARG A 31 -0.85 -19.16 -0.48
CA ARG A 31 -2.11 -19.66 0.07
C ARG A 31 -2.61 -20.95 -0.59
N GLY A 32 -1.88 -21.48 -1.58
CA GLY A 32 -2.34 -22.63 -2.38
C GLY A 32 -3.63 -22.35 -3.15
N MET A 33 -3.93 -21.08 -3.46
CA MET A 33 -5.17 -20.67 -4.14
C MET A 33 -4.99 -20.59 -5.65
N SER A 34 -6.06 -20.89 -6.37
CA SER A 34 -6.17 -20.71 -7.82
C SER A 34 -6.68 -19.32 -8.20
N THR A 35 -6.46 -18.92 -9.46
CA THR A 35 -7.03 -17.69 -10.02
C THR A 35 -8.56 -17.72 -10.09
N GLY A 36 -9.17 -18.91 -10.19
CA GLY A 36 -10.62 -19.08 -10.15
C GLY A 36 -11.20 -18.84 -8.76
N GLU A 37 -10.47 -19.20 -7.71
CA GLU A 37 -10.83 -18.86 -6.32
C GLU A 37 -10.66 -17.37 -6.05
N LEU A 38 -9.63 -16.73 -6.60
CA LEU A 38 -9.48 -15.27 -6.57
C LEU A 38 -10.68 -14.57 -7.22
N ALA A 39 -11.06 -14.97 -8.44
CA ALA A 39 -12.20 -14.38 -9.16
C ALA A 39 -13.47 -14.42 -8.31
N ARG A 40 -13.78 -15.58 -7.73
CA ARG A 40 -14.97 -15.78 -6.90
C ARG A 40 -14.88 -15.05 -5.58
N GLY A 41 -13.74 -15.15 -4.89
CA GLY A 41 -13.53 -14.57 -3.56
C GLY A 41 -13.51 -13.05 -3.57
N ALA A 42 -12.83 -12.44 -4.54
CA ALA A 42 -12.80 -10.99 -4.71
C ALA A 42 -13.98 -10.45 -5.54
N ARG A 43 -14.87 -11.32 -6.01
CA ARG A 43 -16.02 -10.98 -6.88
C ARG A 43 -15.62 -10.18 -8.11
N VAL A 44 -14.55 -10.61 -8.77
CA VAL A 44 -14.03 -9.98 -10.00
C VAL A 44 -14.21 -10.89 -11.20
N ASP A 45 -14.62 -10.30 -12.32
CA ASP A 45 -14.83 -11.03 -13.56
C ASP A 45 -13.52 -11.55 -14.17
N ARG A 46 -13.62 -12.63 -14.95
CA ARG A 46 -12.48 -13.24 -15.64
C ARG A 46 -11.79 -12.28 -16.63
N SER A 47 -12.54 -11.34 -17.21
CA SER A 47 -11.99 -10.30 -18.08
C SER A 47 -11.01 -9.39 -17.32
N ARG A 48 -11.33 -8.99 -16.09
CA ARG A 48 -10.44 -8.21 -15.22
C ARG A 48 -9.17 -8.96 -14.88
N LEU A 49 -9.27 -10.25 -14.53
CA LEU A 49 -8.08 -11.08 -14.30
C LEU A 49 -7.19 -11.19 -15.54
N THR A 50 -7.81 -11.29 -16.73
CA THR A 50 -7.07 -11.34 -17.99
C THR A 50 -6.36 -10.02 -18.27
N ASP A 51 -7.02 -8.90 -17.98
CA ASP A 51 -6.45 -7.55 -18.11
C ASP A 51 -5.27 -7.35 -17.15
N TRP A 52 -5.42 -7.71 -15.87
CA TRP A 52 -4.33 -7.64 -14.89
C TRP A 52 -3.12 -8.48 -15.28
N LYS A 53 -3.36 -9.69 -15.80
CA LYS A 53 -2.29 -10.56 -16.33
C LYS A 53 -1.53 -9.91 -17.49
N ARG A 54 -2.14 -8.98 -18.23
CA ARG A 54 -1.52 -8.22 -19.33
C ARG A 54 -0.90 -6.90 -18.86
N GLY A 55 -0.90 -6.61 -17.56
CA GLY A 55 -0.38 -5.36 -17.00
C GLY A 55 -1.43 -4.28 -16.80
N GLY A 56 -2.72 -4.60 -16.95
CA GLY A 56 -3.82 -3.70 -16.59
C GLY A 56 -3.81 -3.37 -15.09
N LYS A 57 -4.22 -2.15 -14.75
CA LYS A 57 -4.25 -1.66 -13.36
C LYS A 57 -5.52 -2.12 -12.65
N ALA A 58 -5.43 -2.34 -11.33
CA ALA A 58 -6.62 -2.59 -10.51
C ALA A 58 -7.31 -1.25 -10.14
N SER A 59 -8.63 -1.28 -9.98
CA SER A 59 -9.34 -0.17 -9.32
C SER A 59 -9.15 -0.23 -7.79
N VAL A 60 -9.43 0.88 -7.10
CA VAL A 60 -9.47 0.93 -5.62
C VAL A 60 -10.36 -0.18 -5.06
N ASP A 61 -11.58 -0.34 -5.59
CA ASP A 61 -12.52 -1.36 -5.13
C ASP A 61 -11.98 -2.78 -5.31
N SER A 62 -11.31 -3.03 -6.45
CA SER A 62 -10.70 -4.33 -6.73
C SER A 62 -9.54 -4.61 -5.77
N ALA A 63 -8.68 -3.61 -5.53
CA ALA A 63 -7.58 -3.72 -4.59
C ALA A 63 -8.08 -3.98 -3.17
N ARG A 64 -9.15 -3.30 -2.73
CA ARG A 64 -9.79 -3.54 -1.43
C ARG A 64 -10.43 -4.92 -1.31
N ALA A 65 -11.13 -5.37 -2.34
CA ALA A 65 -11.74 -6.71 -2.36
C ALA A 65 -10.67 -7.82 -2.27
N VAL A 66 -9.58 -7.66 -3.01
CA VAL A 66 -8.42 -8.57 -2.93
C VAL A 66 -7.74 -8.51 -1.57
N ALA A 67 -7.56 -7.31 -1.00
CA ALA A 67 -6.97 -7.15 0.33
C ALA A 67 -7.79 -7.90 1.39
N ALA A 68 -9.12 -7.75 1.34
CA ALA A 68 -10.04 -8.46 2.23
C ALA A 68 -9.95 -9.98 2.05
N LEU A 69 -9.89 -10.47 0.80
CA LEU A 69 -9.74 -11.90 0.51
C LEU A 69 -8.42 -12.46 1.05
N PHE A 70 -7.33 -11.72 0.90
CA PHE A 70 -6.00 -12.17 1.33
C PHE A 70 -5.72 -11.93 2.81
N GLY A 71 -6.54 -11.14 3.51
CA GLY A 71 -6.32 -10.78 4.91
C GLY A 71 -5.12 -9.85 5.10
N VAL A 72 -4.86 -8.97 4.14
CA VAL A 72 -3.72 -8.03 4.13
C VAL A 72 -4.23 -6.58 4.26
N SER A 73 -3.32 -5.64 4.51
CA SER A 73 -3.67 -4.23 4.59
C SER A 73 -4.23 -3.71 3.25
N PRO A 74 -5.36 -2.99 3.23
CA PRO A 74 -5.84 -2.33 2.02
C PRO A 74 -4.82 -1.37 1.41
N LEU A 75 -4.01 -0.69 2.23
CA LEU A 75 -2.95 0.19 1.76
C LEU A 75 -1.86 -0.58 1.02
N GLU A 76 -1.44 -1.73 1.55
CA GLU A 76 -0.45 -2.60 0.90
C GLU A 76 -0.94 -3.04 -0.49
N ALA A 77 -2.19 -3.50 -0.59
CA ALA A 77 -2.77 -3.93 -1.85
C ALA A 77 -2.92 -2.76 -2.85
N MET A 78 -3.25 -1.55 -2.37
CA MET A 78 -3.35 -0.36 -3.23
C MET A 78 -1.98 0.10 -3.74
N VAL A 79 -0.92 -0.02 -2.93
CA VAL A 79 0.47 0.22 -3.37
C VAL A 79 0.86 -0.80 -4.45
N ALA A 80 0.60 -2.09 -4.21
CA ALA A 80 0.88 -3.14 -5.17
C ALA A 80 0.08 -2.99 -6.49
N ALA A 81 -1.14 -2.44 -6.41
CA ALA A 81 -1.95 -2.12 -7.57
C ALA A 81 -1.50 -0.83 -8.31
N GLY A 82 -0.57 -0.06 -7.75
CA GLY A 82 -0.14 1.23 -8.26
C GLY A 82 -1.24 2.30 -8.22
N VAL A 83 -2.19 2.15 -7.30
CA VAL A 83 -3.30 3.09 -7.06
C VAL A 83 -2.83 4.27 -6.20
N ILE A 84 -1.95 3.97 -5.23
CA ILE A 84 -1.25 4.95 -4.40
C ILE A 84 0.25 4.60 -4.37
N SER A 85 1.09 5.58 -4.08
CA SER A 85 2.52 5.37 -3.85
C SER A 85 2.80 4.85 -2.44
N ARG A 86 4.02 4.34 -2.22
CA ARG A 86 4.45 3.90 -0.88
C ARG A 86 4.49 5.07 0.09
N GLU A 87 4.87 6.26 -0.38
CA GLU A 87 4.92 7.49 0.39
C GLU A 87 3.52 7.93 0.82
N GLU A 88 2.54 7.88 -0.09
CA GLU A 88 1.14 8.15 0.23
C GLU A 88 0.59 7.15 1.27
N ALA A 89 0.94 5.86 1.15
CA ALA A 89 0.56 4.85 2.14
C ALA A 89 1.25 5.02 3.50
N ALA A 90 2.45 5.61 3.53
CA ALA A 90 3.21 5.91 4.73
C ALA A 90 2.78 7.22 5.40
N LEU A 91 1.95 8.03 4.75
CA LEU A 91 1.42 9.28 5.29
C LEU A 91 0.47 8.97 6.45
N ARG A 92 1.02 8.92 7.67
CA ARG A 92 0.24 8.99 8.90
C ARG A 92 -0.34 10.40 8.99
N GLU A 93 -1.63 10.48 9.34
CA GLU A 93 -2.39 11.71 9.56
C GLU A 93 -1.50 12.86 10.03
N VAL A 94 -1.59 13.97 9.31
CA VAL A 94 -1.07 15.26 9.77
C VAL A 94 -1.66 15.47 11.16
N ARG A 95 -0.82 15.38 12.21
CA ARG A 95 -1.23 15.82 13.55
C ARG A 95 -1.75 17.25 13.35
N PRO A 96 -2.98 17.58 13.78
CA PRO A 96 -3.43 18.96 13.68
C PRO A 96 -2.36 19.82 14.34
N ASP A 97 -1.83 20.80 13.60
CA ASP A 97 -0.80 21.67 14.12
C ASP A 97 -1.36 22.34 15.38
N PRO A 98 -0.76 22.12 16.56
CA PRO A 98 -1.26 22.71 17.79
C PRO A 98 -1.33 24.24 17.71
N ALA A 99 -0.56 24.87 16.83
CA ALA A 99 -0.61 26.30 16.57
C ALA A 99 -1.93 26.78 15.91
N LEU A 100 -2.77 25.86 15.44
CA LEU A 100 -4.10 26.17 14.93
C LEU A 100 -5.16 26.24 16.04
N LEU A 101 -4.86 25.74 17.24
CA LEU A 101 -5.73 25.88 18.41
C LEU A 101 -5.48 27.24 19.06
N GLY A 102 -6.56 27.90 19.50
CA GLY A 102 -6.41 29.04 20.41
C GLY A 102 -5.88 28.59 21.77
N ASP A 103 -5.27 29.50 22.53
CA ASP A 103 -4.64 29.17 23.82
C ASP A 103 -5.57 28.42 24.79
N GLU A 104 -6.82 28.86 24.91
CA GLU A 104 -7.81 28.19 25.78
C GLU A 104 -8.17 26.78 25.30
N GLU A 105 -8.33 26.61 23.99
CA GLU A 105 -8.64 25.31 23.38
C GLU A 105 -7.48 24.32 23.56
N LEU A 106 -6.24 24.81 23.45
CA LEU A 106 -5.04 24.02 23.71
C LEU A 106 -4.94 23.59 25.18
N VAL A 107 -5.23 24.50 26.12
CA VAL A 107 -5.22 24.21 27.55
C VAL A 107 -6.32 23.20 27.91
N GLU A 108 -7.51 23.32 27.35
CA GLU A 108 -8.60 22.36 27.54
C GLU A 108 -8.23 20.95 27.04
N GLU A 109 -7.66 20.86 25.84
CA GLU A 109 -7.23 19.59 25.26
C GLU A 109 -6.09 18.95 26.08
N LEU A 110 -5.13 19.74 26.55
CA LEU A 110 -4.06 19.25 27.43
C LEU A 110 -4.63 18.68 28.73
N ARG A 111 -5.54 19.42 29.39
CA ARG A 111 -6.22 18.95 30.61
C ARG A 111 -6.98 17.64 30.35
N ARG A 112 -7.64 17.50 29.19
CA ARG A 112 -8.37 16.27 28.82
C ARG A 112 -7.44 15.06 28.70
N ARG A 113 -6.29 15.21 28.04
CA ARG A 113 -5.32 14.12 27.87
C ARG A 113 -4.71 13.67 29.19
N LEU A 114 -4.34 14.62 30.05
CA LEU A 114 -3.75 14.32 31.36
C LEU A 114 -4.71 13.59 32.30
N ARG A 115 -6.03 13.75 32.15
CA ARG A 115 -7.04 13.00 32.91
C ARG A 115 -7.27 11.57 32.39
N ASN A 116 -6.87 11.28 31.15
CA ASN A 116 -7.11 10.01 30.48
C ASN A 116 -5.82 9.16 30.36
N CYS A 117 -4.79 9.50 31.15
CA CYS A 117 -3.60 8.71 31.41
C CYS A 117 -3.73 7.98 32.73
#